data_AF-A0A656JSK1-F1
#
_entry.id   AF-A0A656JSK1-F1
#
_cell.length_a   1.000
_cell.length_b   1.000
_cell.length_c   1.000
_cell.angle_alpha   90.00
_cell.angle_beta   90.00
_cell.angle_gamma   90.00
#
_symmetry.space_group_name_H-M   'P 1'
#
loop_
_entity.id
_entity.type
_entity.pdbx_description
1 polymer ?
#
loop_
_entity_poly.entity_id
_entity_poly.type
_entity_poly.pdbx_seq_one_letter_code
_entity_poly.pdbx_strand_id
1 'polypeptide(L)' 'IDLHVSLPGLEQADAQQLVDAAHVVCPYSNATRGNVDVRLHVTV' A
#
# COMPACT_ATOMS: atom_id res chain seq x y z
N ILE A 1 -6.28 -4.06 -9.55
CA ILE A 1 -6.55 -4.72 -8.25
C ILE A 1 -6.56 -3.67 -7.17
N ASP A 2 -7.32 -3.89 -6.11
CA ASP A 2 -7.50 -2.92 -5.03
C ASP A 2 -7.06 -3.57 -3.71
N LEU A 3 -6.18 -2.87 -2.99
CA LEU A 3 -5.69 -3.28 -1.69
C LEU A 3 -6.16 -2.25 -0.66
N HIS A 4 -7.00 -2.71 0.27
CA HIS A 4 -7.51 -1.87 1.35
C HIS A 4 -6.68 -2.10 2.61
N VAL A 5 -6.16 -1.01 3.18
CA VAL A 5 -5.28 -1.05 4.35
C VAL A 5 -5.87 -0.14 5.41
N SER A 6 -6.13 -0.70 6.60
CA SER A 6 -6.65 0.03 7.75
C SER A 6 -5.56 0.17 8.81
N LEU A 7 -5.23 1.40 9.18
CA LEU A 7 -4.18 1.75 10.13
C LEU A 7 -4.70 2.77 11.16
N PRO A 8 -5.63 2.36 12.04
CA PRO A 8 -6.21 3.27 13.02
C PRO A 8 -5.15 3.78 14.01
N GLY A 9 -5.22 5.08 14.30
CA GLY A 9 -4.32 5.74 15.26
C GLY A 9 -3.01 6.27 14.65
N LEU A 10 -2.85 6.22 13.33
CA LEU A 10 -1.82 6.95 12.60
C LEU A 10 -2.40 8.21 11.95
N GLU A 11 -1.56 9.21 11.72
CA GLU A 11 -1.91 10.29 10.81
C GLU A 11 -1.94 9.78 9.36
N GLN A 12 -2.84 10.32 8.54
CA GLN A 12 -3.00 9.88 7.14
C GLN A 12 -1.69 9.94 6.34
N ALA A 13 -0.86 10.96 6.57
CA ALA A 13 0.42 11.13 5.89
C ALA A 13 1.41 10.01 6.24
N ASP A 14 1.53 9.69 7.53
CA ASP A 14 2.43 8.63 8.03
C ASP A 14 1.94 7.24 7.57
N ALA A 15 0.63 7.01 7.62
CA ALA A 15 0.01 5.78 7.13
C ALA A 15 0.28 5.58 5.63
N GLN A 16 0.16 6.64 4.83
CA GLN A 16 0.44 6.57 3.39
C GLN A 16 1.91 6.25 3.12
N GLN A 17 2.84 6.96 3.79
CA GLN A 17 4.28 6.73 3.62
C GLN A 17 4.67 5.28 3.99
N LEU A 18 4.11 4.76 5.08
CA LEU A 18 4.36 3.38 5.51
C LEU A 18 3.87 2.37 4.48
N VAL A 19 2.65 2.55 3.97
CA VAL A 19 2.06 1.67 2.96
C VAL A 19 2.83 1.70 1.65
N ASP A 20 3.26 2.89 1.21
CA ASP A 20 4.08 3.05 0.00
C ASP A 20 5.43 2.32 0.13
N ALA A 21 6.09 2.47 1.28
CA ALA A 21 7.35 1.76 1.56
C ALA A 21 7.15 0.24 1.59
N ALA A 22 6.07 -0.24 2.20
CA ALA A 22 5.72 -1.66 2.23
C ALA A 22 5.46 -2.22 0.82
N HIS A 23 4.79 -1.45 -0.04
CA HIS A 23 4.50 -1.84 -1.42
C HIS A 23 5.76 -2.01 -2.29
N VAL A 24 6.85 -1.30 -1.96
CA VAL A 24 8.14 -1.46 -2.64
C VAL A 24 8.80 -2.80 -2.30
N VAL A 25 8.72 -3.23 -1.03
CA VAL A 25 9.44 -4.42 -0.53
C VAL A 25 8.63 -5.71 -0.59
N CYS A 26 7.29 -5.62 -0.61
CA CYS A 26 6.41 -6.79 -0.62
C CYS A 26 6.70 -7.71 -1.83
N PRO A 27 7.01 -9.01 -1.62
CA PRO A 27 7.34 -9.93 -2.71
C PRO A 27 6.26 -10.02 -3.79
N TYR A 28 4.99 -10.00 -3.39
CA TYR A 28 3.86 -10.02 -4.33
C TYR A 28 3.77 -8.73 -5.15
N SER A 29 3.93 -7.57 -4.50
CA SER A 29 3.90 -6.28 -5.19
C SER A 29 5.05 -6.14 -6.19
N ASN A 30 6.24 -6.65 -5.85
CA ASN A 30 7.35 -6.76 -6.78
C ASN A 30 7.02 -7.70 -7.96
N ALA A 31 6.45 -8.88 -7.70
CA ALA A 31 6.11 -9.84 -8.74
C ALA A 31 5.04 -9.34 -9.73
N THR A 32 4.11 -8.48 -9.27
CA THR A 32 3.04 -7.93 -10.10
C THR A 32 3.37 -6.59 -10.75
N ARG A 33 4.51 -5.97 -10.43
CA ARG A 33 4.88 -4.63 -10.91
C ARG A 33 4.98 -4.59 -12.44
N GLY A 34 4.24 -3.68 -13.06
CA GLY A 34 4.18 -3.53 -14.52
C GLY A 34 3.27 -4.52 -15.24
N ASN A 35 2.78 -5.55 -14.55
CA ASN A 35 1.88 -6.56 -15.12
C ASN A 35 0.42 -6.35 -14.71
N VAL A 36 0.19 -5.78 -13.53
CA VAL A 36 -1.15 -5.54 -12.97
C VAL A 36 -1.18 -4.14 -12.37
N ASP A 37 -2.24 -3.39 -12.68
CA ASP A 37 -2.51 -2.10 -12.03
C ASP A 37 -2.97 -2.33 -10.59
N VAL A 38 -2.30 -1.69 -9.63
CA VAL A 38 -2.55 -1.86 -8.19
C VAL A 38 -2.92 -0.51 -7.59
N ARG A 39 -4.10 -0.43 -6.96
CA ARG A 39 -4.59 0.77 -6.27
C ARG A 39 -4.60 0.53 -4.76
N LEU A 40 -3.93 1.40 -4.02
CA LEU A 40 -3.84 1.34 -2.57
C LEU A 40 -4.89 2.27 -1.97
N HIS A 41 -5.74 1.73 -1.10
CA HIS A 41 -6.77 2.47 -0.38
C HIS A 41 -6.43 2.45 1.11
N VAL A 42 -5.88 3.54 1.61
CA VAL A 42 -5.44 3.66 3.01
C VAL A 42 -6.48 4.41 3.83
N THR A 43 -6.93 3.81 4.92
CA THR A 43 -7.86 4.41 5.88
C THR A 43 -7.25 4.41 7.27
N VAL A 44 -7.28 5.56 7.94
CA VAL A 44 -6.86 5.75 9.34
C VAL A 44 -8.05 5.98 10.27
#